data_AF-A0A8K0C8C7-F1
#
_entry.id   AF-A0A8K0C8C7-F1
#
_cell.length_a   1.000
_cell.length_b   1.000
_cell.length_c   1.000
_cell.angle_alpha   90.00
_cell.angle_beta   90.00
_cell.angle_gamma   90.00
#
_symmetry.space_group_name_H-M   'P 1'
#
loop_
_entity.id
_entity.type
_entity.pdbx_description
1 polymer ?
#
loop_
_entity_poly.entity_id
_entity_poly.type
_entity_poly.pdbx_seq_one_letter_code
_entity_poly.pdbx_strand_id
1 'polypeptide(L)'
;MASSTTTDTVSLCSEASTLIDGSVISTVPDRHGFLGGTQYSPEPKQGPPPETVLRREHKWLKMLSKWNFYMERNYRKVRERCRKGIPMSVRPRAWLYLCGGKLLLEKYPERYDYCLSEDADPKALEDIKKDLHRQFPYHEMFISEDKPGQQELLNVLKAYTVFNPTVGYCQAQAPVAAFLLMHMPAVQAFWCLVSISDRYLKDYYSPGLEIVQRDGLILQALLKKTCTPAYRHLKKVNAEPMFYCTEWFLCAFTRTLPWDSLLRIWDIFLCEGVKVLFKTALVILEGCLGNARNRKRCPGLCETLDLLRNPPEYVLSEEYLVYNMNRLHLTERDFELEHQRQTAKRKNAVLASNGSSR
;
A
#
# COMPACT_ATOMS: atom_id res chain seq x y z
N MET A 1 -18.53 63.69 -17.70
CA MET A 1 -17.44 63.23 -18.59
C MET A 1 -16.19 63.00 -17.74
N ALA A 2 -15.36 62.02 -18.13
CA ALA A 2 -14.16 61.50 -17.47
C ALA A 2 -14.43 60.71 -16.17
N SER A 3 -14.60 59.38 -16.23
CA SER A 3 -13.57 58.31 -16.34
C SER A 3 -12.71 58.20 -15.07
N SER A 4 -13.11 57.28 -14.18
CA SER A 4 -12.26 56.73 -13.12
C SER A 4 -11.54 55.51 -13.67
N THR A 5 -10.23 55.60 -13.88
CA THR A 5 -9.36 54.45 -14.10
C THR A 5 -9.05 53.82 -12.75
N THR A 6 -9.73 52.71 -12.46
CA THR A 6 -9.34 51.76 -11.42
C THR A 6 -8.03 51.09 -11.84
N THR A 7 -7.02 51.23 -11.00
CA THR A 7 -5.76 50.48 -11.06
C THR A 7 -6.03 48.99 -10.85
N ASP A 8 -5.93 48.21 -11.92
CA ASP A 8 -5.89 46.76 -11.88
C ASP A 8 -4.63 46.30 -11.15
N THR A 9 -4.84 45.70 -9.98
CA THR A 9 -3.80 44.98 -9.26
C THR A 9 -3.64 43.64 -9.98
N VAL A 10 -2.65 43.57 -10.87
CA VAL A 10 -2.24 42.31 -11.51
C VAL A 10 -1.80 41.36 -10.40
N SER A 11 -2.69 40.43 -10.04
CA SER A 11 -2.35 39.25 -9.25
C SER A 11 -1.31 38.47 -10.02
N LEU A 12 -0.05 38.52 -9.56
CA LEU A 12 1.00 37.61 -9.98
C LEU A 12 0.56 36.18 -9.63
N CYS A 13 -0.15 35.52 -10.54
CA CYS A 13 -0.22 34.07 -10.57
C CYS A 13 1.22 33.58 -10.71
N SER A 14 1.74 32.89 -9.69
CA SER A 14 3.03 32.23 -9.79
C SER A 14 3.05 31.31 -11.01
N GLU A 15 4.05 31.43 -11.88
CA GLU A 15 4.27 30.66 -13.12
C GLU A 15 4.47 29.13 -12.89
N ALA A 16 4.16 28.61 -11.71
CA ALA A 16 4.53 27.27 -11.25
C ALA A 16 3.38 26.26 -11.22
N SER A 17 2.20 26.56 -11.77
CA SER A 17 1.07 25.62 -11.74
C SER A 17 0.18 25.71 -12.98
N THR A 18 -0.19 24.54 -13.50
CA THR A 18 -1.08 24.37 -14.67
C THR A 18 -2.30 23.56 -14.26
N LEU A 19 -3.45 23.81 -14.91
CA LEU A 19 -4.68 23.04 -14.70
C LEU A 19 -4.72 21.86 -15.68
N ILE A 20 -4.79 20.62 -15.17
CA ILE A 20 -5.14 19.43 -15.97
C ILE A 20 -6.31 18.74 -15.26
N ASP A 21 -7.38 18.47 -16.01
CA ASP A 21 -8.63 17.83 -15.52
C ASP A 21 -9.18 18.45 -14.22
N GLY A 22 -9.16 19.78 -14.12
CA GLY A 22 -9.69 20.53 -12.98
C GLY A 22 -8.85 20.44 -11.70
N SER A 23 -7.68 19.80 -11.75
CA SER A 23 -6.73 19.73 -10.62
C SER A 23 -5.56 20.68 -10.85
N VAL A 24 -5.13 21.37 -9.79
CA VAL A 24 -3.92 22.20 -9.81
C VAL A 24 -2.71 21.27 -9.78
N ILE A 25 -1.91 21.31 -10.84
CA ILE A 25 -0.68 20.52 -10.99
C ILE A 25 0.51 21.47 -10.98
N SER A 26 1.49 21.18 -10.12
CA SER A 26 2.78 21.86 -10.10
C SER A 26 3.56 21.59 -11.38
N THR A 27 4.29 22.58 -11.89
CA THR A 27 5.21 22.37 -13.03
C THR A 27 6.51 21.67 -12.62
N VAL A 28 6.79 21.58 -11.32
CA VAL A 28 7.97 20.92 -10.75
C VAL A 28 7.51 19.80 -9.81
N PRO A 29 8.00 18.55 -9.98
CA PRO A 29 7.63 17.47 -9.09
C PRO A 29 8.21 17.69 -7.68
N ASP A 30 7.53 17.16 -6.67
CA ASP A 30 8.07 17.06 -5.33
C ASP A 30 9.25 16.08 -5.27
N ARG A 31 9.83 15.91 -4.07
CA ARG A 31 10.98 15.01 -3.84
C ARG A 31 10.72 13.54 -4.17
N HIS A 32 9.46 13.16 -4.38
CA HIS A 32 9.01 11.80 -4.68
C HIS A 32 8.50 11.66 -6.11
N GLY A 33 8.58 12.71 -6.94
CA GLY A 33 8.18 12.67 -8.35
C GLY A 33 6.72 13.08 -8.60
N PHE A 34 5.97 13.52 -7.59
CA PHE A 34 4.56 13.93 -7.76
C PHE A 34 4.44 15.40 -8.13
N LEU A 35 3.60 15.69 -9.11
CA LEU A 35 3.24 17.04 -9.54
C LEU A 35 1.93 17.51 -8.88
N GLY A 36 1.20 16.62 -8.21
CA GLY A 36 -0.10 16.91 -7.59
C GLY A 36 -0.77 15.65 -7.04
N GLY A 37 -2.05 15.77 -6.68
CA GLY A 37 -2.83 14.67 -6.11
C GLY A 37 -2.57 14.42 -4.62
N THR A 38 -3.17 13.36 -4.07
CA THR A 38 -3.15 13.07 -2.63
C THR A 38 -1.78 12.63 -2.10
N GLN A 39 -0.87 12.22 -2.99
CA GLN A 39 0.51 11.85 -2.64
C GLN A 39 1.47 13.04 -2.65
N TYR A 40 1.09 14.18 -3.23
CA TYR A 40 1.95 15.35 -3.37
C TYR A 40 2.28 15.99 -2.03
N SER A 41 3.56 16.27 -1.80
CA SER A 41 4.08 16.88 -0.58
C SER A 41 5.02 18.04 -0.93
N PRO A 42 4.50 19.28 -1.06
CA PRO A 42 5.31 20.43 -1.48
C PRO A 42 6.32 20.87 -0.41
N GLU A 43 5.97 20.68 0.86
CA GLU A 43 6.85 21.01 1.98
C GLU A 43 7.60 19.76 2.47
N PRO A 44 8.93 19.70 2.32
CA PRO A 44 9.68 18.59 2.88
C PRO A 44 9.55 18.60 4.40
N LYS A 45 8.91 17.57 4.97
CA LYS A 45 9.03 17.29 6.41
C LYS A 45 10.52 17.29 6.78
N GLN A 46 10.89 18.00 7.86
CA GLN A 46 12.25 17.99 8.37
C GLN A 46 12.64 16.56 8.75
N GLY A 47 13.42 15.92 7.88
CA GLY A 47 13.96 14.60 8.10
C GLY A 47 15.08 14.61 9.16
N PRO A 48 15.60 13.43 9.53
CA PRO A 48 16.78 13.37 10.38
C PRO A 48 17.98 14.08 9.70
N PRO A 49 18.94 14.62 10.47
CA PRO A 49 20.12 15.27 9.92
C PRO A 49 20.87 14.38 8.91
N PRO A 50 21.50 14.95 7.86
CA PRO A 50 22.21 14.19 6.83
C PRO A 50 23.21 13.17 7.38
N GLU A 51 23.93 13.51 8.45
CA GLU A 51 24.90 12.62 9.12
C GLU A 51 24.21 11.39 9.71
N THR A 52 22.98 11.55 10.20
CA THR A 52 22.17 10.43 10.68
C THR A 52 21.70 9.56 9.54
N VAL A 53 21.32 10.13 8.39
CA VAL A 53 20.94 9.39 7.18
C VAL A 53 22.13 8.56 6.68
N LEU A 54 23.30 9.18 6.48
CA LEU A 54 24.53 8.52 6.03
C LEU A 54 24.97 7.39 6.97
N ARG A 55 24.89 7.61 8.28
CA ARG A 55 25.21 6.57 9.28
C ARG A 55 24.22 5.41 9.23
N ARG A 56 22.92 5.66 8.98
CA ARG A 56 21.91 4.61 8.81
C ARG A 56 22.14 3.84 7.51
N GLU A 57 22.53 4.53 6.44
CA GLU A 57 22.85 3.94 5.15
C GLU A 57 24.04 2.98 5.22
N HIS A 58 25.19 3.41 5.77
CA HIS A 58 26.36 2.54 5.97
C HIS A 58 26.01 1.27 6.76
N LYS A 59 25.17 1.45 7.78
CA LYS A 59 24.65 0.36 8.59
C LYS A 59 23.84 -0.63 7.75
N TRP A 60 22.96 -0.15 6.87
CA TRP A 60 22.17 -0.98 5.95
C TRP A 60 23.03 -1.68 4.90
N LEU A 61 23.97 -0.98 4.27
CA LEU A 61 24.91 -1.57 3.31
C LEU A 61 25.72 -2.72 3.95
N LYS A 62 26.21 -2.52 5.18
CA LYS A 62 26.87 -3.58 5.96
C LYS A 62 25.95 -4.78 6.19
N MET A 63 24.66 -4.56 6.47
CA MET A 63 23.71 -5.67 6.62
C MET A 63 23.49 -6.43 5.32
N LEU A 64 23.26 -5.72 4.22
CA LEU A 64 23.00 -6.31 2.91
C LEU A 64 24.20 -7.12 2.40
N SER A 65 25.43 -6.69 2.71
CA SER A 65 26.64 -7.45 2.39
C SER A 65 26.76 -8.80 3.13
N LYS A 66 26.02 -8.98 4.23
CA LYS A 66 26.03 -10.18 5.07
C LYS A 66 24.60 -10.65 5.36
N TRP A 67 23.75 -10.61 4.33
CA TRP A 67 22.30 -10.77 4.49
C TRP A 67 21.90 -12.06 5.20
N ASN A 68 22.43 -13.21 4.77
CA ASN A 68 22.10 -14.51 5.35
C ASN A 68 22.40 -14.56 6.86
N PHE A 69 23.57 -14.05 7.27
CA PHE A 69 23.92 -13.93 8.69
C PHE A 69 22.90 -13.09 9.47
N TYR A 70 22.49 -11.94 8.94
CA TYR A 70 21.51 -11.10 9.63
C TYR A 70 20.13 -11.74 9.69
N MET A 71 19.68 -12.41 8.64
CA MET A 71 18.38 -13.07 8.64
C MET A 71 18.33 -14.30 9.56
N GLU A 72 19.40 -15.10 9.61
CA GLU A 72 19.46 -16.32 10.44
C GLU A 72 19.82 -16.04 11.90
N ARG A 73 20.77 -15.14 12.15
CA ARG A 73 21.38 -14.96 13.48
C ARG A 73 21.05 -13.62 14.13
N ASN A 74 20.58 -12.62 13.38
CA ASN A 74 20.36 -11.28 13.91
C ASN A 74 19.10 -10.58 13.37
N TYR A 75 18.03 -11.35 13.13
CA TYR A 75 16.78 -10.85 12.55
C TYR A 75 16.17 -9.73 13.40
N ARG A 76 16.35 -9.78 14.73
CA ARG A 76 15.95 -8.70 15.65
C ARG A 76 16.55 -7.34 15.25
N LYS A 77 17.81 -7.30 14.80
CA LYS A 77 18.47 -6.07 14.35
C LYS A 77 17.92 -5.58 13.02
N VAL A 78 17.56 -6.50 12.11
CA VAL A 78 16.87 -6.17 10.85
C VAL A 78 15.55 -5.46 11.18
N ARG A 79 14.72 -6.12 12.00
CA ARG A 79 13.42 -5.61 12.45
C ARG A 79 13.52 -4.24 13.12
N GLU A 80 14.47 -4.07 14.04
CA GLU A 80 14.72 -2.79 14.72
C GLU A 80 15.01 -1.66 13.72
N ARG A 81 15.76 -1.94 12.66
CA ARG A 81 16.14 -0.94 11.65
C ARG A 81 15.00 -0.64 10.68
N CYS A 82 14.20 -1.63 10.29
CA CYS A 82 12.99 -1.41 9.51
C CYS A 82 12.00 -0.50 10.26
N ARG A 83 11.80 -0.75 11.56
CA ARG A 83 10.96 0.10 12.43
C ARG A 83 11.50 1.52 12.60
N LYS A 84 12.82 1.72 12.55
CA LYS A 84 13.45 3.05 12.60
C LYS A 84 13.43 3.82 11.26
N GLY A 85 13.22 3.11 10.16
CA GLY A 85 13.21 3.66 8.81
C GLY A 85 14.45 3.36 8.00
N ILE A 86 14.18 2.92 6.77
CA ILE A 86 15.20 2.63 5.76
C ILE A 86 15.52 3.95 5.03
N PRO A 87 16.79 4.35 4.91
CA PRO A 87 17.15 5.51 4.11
C PRO A 87 16.72 5.33 2.65
N MET A 88 16.26 6.41 2.01
CA MET A 88 15.75 6.38 0.63
C MET A 88 16.75 5.73 -0.35
N SER A 89 18.04 6.07 -0.25
CA SER A 89 19.08 5.57 -1.15
C SER A 89 19.26 4.05 -1.15
N VAL A 90 18.94 3.37 -0.04
CA VAL A 90 19.10 1.91 0.09
C VAL A 90 17.79 1.15 0.11
N ARG A 91 16.66 1.87 0.16
CA ARG A 91 15.31 1.28 0.19
C ARG A 91 15.05 0.31 -0.97
N PRO A 92 15.35 0.63 -2.24
CA PRO A 92 15.11 -0.29 -3.36
C PRO A 92 15.79 -1.64 -3.16
N ARG A 93 17.06 -1.61 -2.75
CA ARG A 93 17.85 -2.81 -2.48
C ARG A 93 17.36 -3.52 -1.23
N ALA A 94 17.08 -2.80 -0.15
CA ALA A 94 16.61 -3.41 1.09
C ALA A 94 15.26 -4.12 0.91
N TRP A 95 14.31 -3.50 0.19
CA TRP A 95 13.01 -4.09 -0.09
C TRP A 95 13.12 -5.36 -0.93
N LEU A 96 13.94 -5.36 -1.98
CA LEU A 96 14.20 -6.55 -2.80
C LEU A 96 14.72 -7.73 -1.97
N TYR A 97 15.58 -7.45 -0.98
CA TYR A 97 16.09 -8.47 -0.06
C TYR A 97 15.06 -8.90 0.99
N LEU A 98 14.29 -7.96 1.55
CA LEU A 98 13.30 -8.22 2.59
C LEU A 98 12.14 -9.09 2.09
N CYS A 99 11.60 -8.76 0.91
CA CYS A 99 10.49 -9.50 0.34
C CYS A 99 10.91 -10.93 -0.07
N GLY A 100 12.15 -11.10 -0.52
CA GLY A 100 12.69 -12.35 -1.08
C GLY A 100 12.90 -12.29 -2.60
N GLY A 101 12.53 -11.18 -3.25
CA GLY A 101 12.73 -10.98 -4.68
C GLY A 101 14.18 -11.10 -5.13
N LYS A 102 15.16 -10.75 -4.28
CA LYS A 102 16.58 -10.96 -4.59
C LYS A 102 16.93 -12.43 -4.82
N LEU A 103 16.40 -13.32 -3.98
CA LEU A 103 16.62 -14.75 -4.08
C LEU A 103 15.96 -15.32 -5.36
N LEU A 104 14.75 -14.86 -5.69
CA LEU A 104 14.06 -15.27 -6.91
C LEU A 104 14.79 -14.79 -8.17
N LEU A 105 15.25 -13.54 -8.18
CA LEU A 105 16.04 -12.97 -9.25
C LEU A 105 17.34 -13.75 -9.49
N GLU A 106 18.05 -14.13 -8.43
CA GLU A 106 19.27 -14.94 -8.56
C GLU A 106 18.99 -16.38 -9.02
N LYS A 107 17.86 -16.94 -8.61
CA LYS A 107 17.46 -18.30 -8.98
C LYS A 107 16.99 -18.38 -10.44
N TYR A 108 16.40 -17.31 -10.97
CA TYR A 108 15.77 -17.29 -12.29
C TYR A 108 16.09 -15.99 -13.06
N PRO A 109 17.36 -15.69 -13.36
CA PRO A 109 17.78 -14.36 -13.86
C PRO A 109 17.11 -13.94 -15.16
N GLU A 110 16.88 -14.87 -16.09
CA GLU A 110 16.33 -14.60 -17.43
C GLU A 110 14.80 -14.72 -17.50
N ARG A 111 14.14 -15.05 -16.38
CA ARG A 111 12.72 -15.39 -16.40
C ARG A 111 11.83 -14.19 -16.71
N TYR A 112 12.24 -12.99 -16.32
CA TYR A 112 11.50 -11.77 -16.67
C TYR A 112 11.51 -11.53 -18.19
N ASP A 113 12.69 -11.60 -18.82
CA ASP A 113 12.84 -11.42 -20.26
C ASP A 113 12.10 -12.50 -21.04
N TYR A 114 12.16 -13.76 -20.57
CA TYR A 114 11.33 -14.84 -21.10
C TYR A 114 9.83 -14.51 -21.00
N CYS A 115 9.34 -14.09 -19.84
CA CYS A 115 7.92 -13.72 -19.69
C CYS A 115 7.51 -12.53 -20.58
N LEU A 116 8.45 -11.64 -20.93
CA LEU A 116 8.20 -10.56 -21.87
C LEU A 116 8.14 -11.05 -23.32
N SER A 117 8.90 -12.09 -23.70
CA SER A 117 8.86 -12.64 -25.06
C SER A 117 7.61 -13.47 -25.33
N GLU A 118 7.02 -14.08 -24.31
CA GLU A 118 5.81 -14.90 -24.47
C GLU A 118 4.55 -14.05 -24.69
N ASP A 119 3.55 -14.66 -25.31
CA ASP A 119 2.21 -14.09 -25.43
C ASP A 119 1.48 -14.16 -24.07
N ALA A 120 0.87 -13.04 -23.68
CA ALA A 120 -0.03 -12.98 -22.54
C ALA A 120 -1.48 -13.15 -22.99
N ASP A 121 -2.36 -13.56 -22.08
CA ASP A 121 -3.80 -13.60 -22.35
C ASP A 121 -4.29 -12.23 -22.88
N PRO A 122 -4.89 -12.17 -24.08
CA PRO A 122 -5.39 -10.92 -24.67
C PRO A 122 -6.33 -10.17 -23.74
N LYS A 123 -7.13 -10.88 -22.94
CA LYS A 123 -8.06 -10.26 -22.00
C LYS A 123 -7.31 -9.56 -20.87
N ALA A 124 -6.32 -10.23 -20.28
CA ALA A 124 -5.47 -9.64 -19.26
C ALA A 124 -4.72 -8.40 -19.78
N LEU A 125 -4.19 -8.45 -21.02
CA LEU A 125 -3.53 -7.30 -21.65
C LEU A 125 -4.47 -6.11 -21.85
N GLU A 126 -5.70 -6.35 -22.28
CA GLU A 126 -6.73 -5.31 -22.44
C GLU A 126 -7.05 -4.65 -21.09
N ASP A 127 -7.24 -5.46 -20.05
CA ASP A 127 -7.55 -4.96 -18.71
C ASP A 127 -6.37 -4.19 -18.10
N ILE A 128 -5.13 -4.64 -18.32
CA ILE A 128 -3.93 -3.89 -17.92
C ILE A 128 -3.92 -2.52 -18.59
N LYS A 129 -4.09 -2.43 -19.92
CA LYS A 129 -4.08 -1.17 -20.66
C LYS A 129 -5.14 -0.18 -20.17
N LYS A 130 -6.33 -0.67 -19.84
CA LYS A 130 -7.41 0.14 -19.23
C LYS A 130 -7.06 0.67 -17.84
N ASP A 131 -6.10 0.05 -17.16
CA ASP A 131 -5.72 0.37 -15.79
C ASP A 131 -4.51 1.30 -15.68
N LEU A 132 -3.66 1.34 -16.71
CA LEU A 132 -2.42 2.10 -16.75
C LEU A 132 -2.58 3.58 -16.41
N HIS A 133 -3.47 4.29 -17.11
CA HIS A 133 -3.64 5.74 -16.98
C HIS A 133 -4.11 6.20 -15.59
N ARG A 134 -4.76 5.34 -14.81
CA ARG A 134 -5.26 5.68 -13.48
C ARG A 134 -4.31 5.32 -12.33
N GLN A 135 -3.12 4.81 -12.63
CA GLN A 135 -2.10 4.53 -11.61
C GLN A 135 -1.18 5.74 -11.46
N PHE A 136 -1.32 6.44 -10.33
CA PHE A 136 -0.52 7.62 -10.00
C PHE A 136 -0.44 8.66 -11.14
N PRO A 137 -1.59 9.16 -11.64
CA PRO A 137 -1.66 10.02 -12.83
C PRO A 137 -0.93 11.36 -12.67
N TYR A 138 -0.55 11.74 -11.45
CA TYR A 138 0.18 12.97 -11.16
C TYR A 138 1.68 12.75 -10.95
N HIS A 139 2.19 11.53 -11.13
CA HIS A 139 3.61 11.24 -10.96
C HIS A 139 4.35 11.38 -12.30
N GLU A 140 5.56 11.95 -12.31
CA GLU A 140 6.34 12.27 -13.51
C GLU A 140 6.58 11.07 -14.45
N MET A 141 6.67 9.87 -13.88
CA MET A 141 6.82 8.61 -14.63
C MET A 141 5.54 8.14 -15.35
N PHE A 142 4.35 8.59 -14.91
CA PHE A 142 3.07 8.02 -15.34
C PHE A 142 2.07 9.06 -15.87
N ILE A 143 2.39 10.36 -15.79
CA ILE A 143 1.48 11.47 -16.13
C ILE A 143 0.92 11.45 -17.55
N SER A 144 1.62 10.82 -18.49
CA SER A 144 1.18 10.71 -19.88
C SER A 144 1.56 9.37 -20.50
N GLU A 145 0.81 8.94 -21.51
CA GLU A 145 0.96 7.63 -22.15
C GLU A 145 2.31 7.43 -22.84
N ASP A 146 2.96 8.52 -23.25
CA ASP A 146 4.29 8.53 -23.87
C ASP A 146 5.43 8.36 -22.85
N LYS A 147 5.15 8.41 -21.54
CA LYS A 147 6.19 8.25 -20.52
C LYS A 147 6.67 6.81 -20.44
N PRO A 148 8.00 6.59 -20.28
CA PRO A 148 8.56 5.25 -20.11
C PRO A 148 7.95 4.45 -18.96
N GLY A 149 7.50 5.12 -17.88
CA GLY A 149 6.90 4.44 -16.74
C GLY A 149 5.61 3.69 -17.10
N GLN A 150 4.78 4.21 -18.01
CA GLN A 150 3.57 3.52 -18.47
C GLN A 150 3.91 2.22 -19.21
N GLN A 151 4.93 2.25 -20.07
CA GLN A 151 5.40 1.07 -20.78
C GLN A 151 6.04 0.05 -19.83
N GLU A 152 6.85 0.49 -18.86
CA GLU A 152 7.43 -0.43 -17.87
C GLU A 152 6.37 -1.04 -16.95
N LEU A 153 5.31 -0.30 -16.61
CA LEU A 153 4.19 -0.83 -15.85
C LEU A 153 3.44 -1.91 -16.64
N LEU A 154 3.19 -1.67 -17.93
CA LEU A 154 2.64 -2.69 -18.82
C LEU A 154 3.54 -3.93 -18.87
N ASN A 155 4.85 -3.75 -19.03
CA ASN A 155 5.81 -4.85 -19.11
C ASN A 155 5.82 -5.70 -17.84
N VAL A 156 5.91 -5.07 -16.66
CA VAL A 156 5.91 -5.77 -15.37
C VAL A 156 4.62 -6.54 -15.14
N LEU A 157 3.47 -5.92 -15.41
CA LEU A 157 2.16 -6.56 -15.23
C LEU A 157 1.95 -7.68 -16.25
N LYS A 158 2.29 -7.46 -17.52
CA LYS A 158 2.27 -8.51 -18.56
C LYS A 158 3.12 -9.70 -18.11
N ALA A 159 4.39 -9.47 -17.76
CA ALA A 159 5.30 -10.52 -17.35
C ALA A 159 4.77 -11.29 -16.13
N TYR A 160 4.14 -10.60 -15.18
CA TYR A 160 3.50 -11.25 -14.03
C TYR A 160 2.38 -12.21 -14.46
N THR A 161 1.51 -11.81 -15.40
CA THR A 161 0.42 -12.68 -15.87
C THR A 161 0.92 -13.94 -16.56
N VAL A 162 2.01 -13.83 -17.34
CA VAL A 162 2.68 -14.99 -17.96
C VAL A 162 3.34 -15.88 -16.90
N PHE A 163 3.97 -15.27 -15.88
CA PHE A 163 4.62 -16.02 -14.81
C PHE A 163 3.62 -16.78 -13.94
N ASN A 164 2.46 -16.18 -13.64
CA ASN A 164 1.43 -16.75 -12.78
C ASN A 164 0.05 -16.74 -13.46
N PRO A 165 -0.16 -17.60 -14.48
CA PRO A 165 -1.37 -17.58 -15.30
C PRO A 165 -2.63 -17.99 -14.53
N THR A 166 -2.50 -18.74 -13.43
CA THR A 166 -3.63 -19.12 -12.58
C THR A 166 -4.21 -17.93 -11.82
N VAL A 167 -3.36 -17.01 -11.37
CA VAL A 167 -3.81 -15.75 -10.77
C VAL A 167 -4.21 -14.75 -11.85
N GLY A 168 -3.44 -14.70 -12.93
CA GLY A 168 -3.65 -13.74 -14.02
C GLY A 168 -3.49 -12.30 -13.54
N TYR A 169 -4.27 -11.40 -14.15
CA TYR A 169 -4.28 -9.99 -13.80
C TYR A 169 -5.43 -9.66 -12.84
N CYS A 170 -5.09 -9.02 -11.72
CA CYS A 170 -6.03 -8.37 -10.84
C CYS A 170 -5.70 -6.87 -10.78
N GLN A 171 -6.71 -6.01 -10.94
CA GLN A 171 -6.54 -4.55 -11.00
C GLN A 171 -5.78 -3.96 -9.80
N ALA A 172 -5.86 -4.61 -8.63
CA ALA A 172 -5.16 -4.20 -7.44
C ALA A 172 -3.64 -4.41 -7.48
N GLN A 173 -3.12 -5.15 -8.46
CA GLN A 173 -1.68 -5.35 -8.68
C GLN A 173 -1.03 -4.11 -9.32
N ALA A 174 -1.74 -3.40 -10.19
CA ALA A 174 -1.21 -2.23 -10.89
C ALA A 174 -0.67 -1.13 -9.96
N PRO A 175 -1.37 -0.67 -8.91
CA PRO A 175 -0.81 0.33 -7.99
C PRO A 175 0.39 -0.21 -7.20
N VAL A 176 0.46 -1.52 -6.91
CA VAL A 176 1.62 -2.14 -6.25
C VAL A 176 2.83 -2.17 -7.19
N ALA A 177 2.63 -2.54 -8.45
CA ALA A 177 3.67 -2.57 -9.47
C ALA A 177 4.19 -1.16 -9.78
N ALA A 178 3.31 -0.18 -9.94
CA ALA A 178 3.68 1.22 -10.17
C ALA A 178 4.49 1.78 -9.00
N PHE A 179 4.05 1.51 -7.75
CA PHE A 179 4.78 1.90 -6.55
C PHE A 179 6.20 1.31 -6.51
N LEU A 180 6.36 0.05 -6.90
CA LEU A 180 7.69 -0.58 -6.99
C LEU A 180 8.55 0.06 -8.08
N LEU A 181 8.00 0.33 -9.26
CA LEU A 181 8.70 0.95 -10.39
C LEU A 181 9.22 2.36 -10.09
N MET A 182 8.56 3.12 -9.21
CA MET A 182 9.07 4.42 -8.73
C MET A 182 10.34 4.29 -7.88
N HIS A 183 10.67 3.09 -7.43
CA HIS A 183 11.82 2.85 -6.56
C HIS A 183 12.90 1.98 -7.20
N MET A 184 12.56 1.12 -8.16
CA MET A 184 13.52 0.17 -8.71
C MET A 184 13.25 -0.15 -10.18
N PRO A 185 14.27 -0.62 -10.93
CA PRO A 185 14.08 -1.01 -12.32
C PRO A 185 13.10 -2.18 -12.46
N ALA A 186 12.57 -2.36 -13.67
CA ALA A 186 11.44 -3.24 -13.95
C ALA A 186 11.66 -4.70 -13.53
N VAL A 187 12.85 -5.26 -13.77
CA VAL A 187 13.13 -6.66 -13.38
C VAL A 187 13.09 -6.85 -11.86
N GLN A 188 13.58 -5.89 -11.06
CA GLN A 188 13.49 -5.95 -9.60
C GLN A 188 12.04 -5.71 -9.14
N ALA A 189 11.31 -4.80 -9.78
CA ALA A 189 9.91 -4.54 -9.48
C ALA A 189 9.05 -5.78 -9.74
N PHE A 190 9.27 -6.48 -10.86
CA PHE A 190 8.66 -7.76 -11.19
C PHE A 190 8.89 -8.80 -10.09
N TRP A 191 10.14 -9.01 -9.66
CA TRP A 191 10.42 -9.99 -8.60
C TRP A 191 9.89 -9.59 -7.23
N CYS A 192 9.85 -8.29 -6.92
CA CYS A 192 9.16 -7.80 -5.73
C CYS A 192 7.67 -8.10 -5.79
N LEU A 193 7.01 -7.83 -6.93
CA LEU A 193 5.59 -8.10 -7.13
C LEU A 193 5.27 -9.59 -6.97
N VAL A 194 6.00 -10.46 -7.67
CA VAL A 194 5.89 -11.94 -7.53
C VAL A 194 6.05 -12.35 -6.07
N SER A 195 7.14 -11.91 -5.44
CA SER A 195 7.42 -12.27 -4.06
C SER A 195 6.36 -11.77 -3.09
N ILE A 196 5.78 -10.58 -3.31
CA ILE A 196 4.76 -10.02 -2.43
C ILE A 196 3.44 -10.75 -2.59
N SER A 197 3.03 -11.02 -3.83
CA SER A 197 1.82 -11.77 -4.16
C SER A 197 1.86 -13.18 -3.56
N ASP A 198 2.97 -13.91 -3.75
CA ASP A 198 3.03 -15.32 -3.35
C ASP A 198 3.25 -15.50 -1.83
N ARG A 199 3.96 -14.57 -1.20
CA ARG A 199 4.37 -14.70 0.21
C ARG A 199 3.45 -14.00 1.20
N TYR A 200 3.02 -12.78 0.88
CA TYR A 200 2.29 -11.93 1.83
C TYR A 200 0.81 -11.80 1.48
N LEU A 201 0.49 -11.74 0.18
CA LEU A 201 -0.88 -11.55 -0.34
C LEU A 201 -1.39 -12.82 -1.03
N LYS A 202 -0.98 -13.98 -0.52
CA LYS A 202 -1.32 -15.26 -1.12
C LYS A 202 -2.83 -15.43 -1.22
N ASP A 203 -3.30 -15.75 -2.43
CA ASP A 203 -4.72 -15.93 -2.77
C ASP A 203 -5.60 -14.69 -2.53
N TYR A 204 -5.03 -13.50 -2.33
CA TYR A 204 -5.79 -12.24 -2.25
C TYR A 204 -6.40 -11.86 -3.61
N TYR A 205 -5.69 -12.18 -4.69
CA TYR A 205 -6.09 -11.86 -6.06
C TYR A 205 -6.97 -12.93 -6.71
N SER A 206 -7.31 -13.99 -5.98
CA SER A 206 -8.16 -15.06 -6.48
C SER A 206 -9.63 -14.60 -6.65
N PRO A 207 -10.38 -15.19 -7.59
CA PRO A 207 -11.79 -14.90 -7.78
C PRO A 207 -12.60 -15.01 -6.47
N GLY A 208 -13.57 -14.12 -6.30
CA GLY A 208 -14.41 -14.09 -5.10
C GLY A 208 -13.76 -13.50 -3.85
N LEU A 209 -12.45 -13.16 -3.88
CA LEU A 209 -11.75 -12.48 -2.77
C LEU A 209 -11.89 -13.20 -1.42
N GLU A 210 -11.92 -14.54 -1.46
CA GLU A 210 -12.25 -15.35 -0.29
C GLU A 210 -11.35 -15.08 0.91
N ILE A 211 -10.05 -14.91 0.65
CA ILE A 211 -9.05 -14.62 1.67
C ILE A 211 -9.25 -13.21 2.23
N VAL A 212 -9.49 -12.21 1.39
CA VAL A 212 -9.72 -10.83 1.82
C VAL A 212 -10.98 -10.74 2.68
N GLN A 213 -12.05 -11.45 2.33
CA GLN A 213 -13.27 -11.53 3.15
C GLN A 213 -12.98 -12.10 4.54
N ARG A 214 -12.26 -13.24 4.61
CA ARG A 214 -11.86 -13.84 5.89
C ARG A 214 -11.00 -12.89 6.71
N ASP A 215 -10.04 -12.24 6.06
CA ASP A 215 -9.10 -11.34 6.71
C ASP A 215 -9.80 -10.05 7.17
N GLY A 216 -10.85 -9.61 6.48
CA GLY A 216 -11.77 -8.58 6.97
C GLY A 216 -12.52 -8.98 8.26
N LEU A 217 -12.93 -10.25 8.38
CA LEU A 217 -13.53 -10.77 9.62
C LEU A 217 -12.51 -10.89 10.76
N ILE A 218 -11.27 -11.28 10.46
CA ILE A 218 -10.15 -11.28 11.42
C ILE A 218 -9.91 -9.84 11.89
N LEU A 219 -9.86 -8.86 10.98
CA LEU A 219 -9.71 -7.45 11.31
C LEU A 219 -10.81 -6.96 12.27
N GLN A 220 -12.08 -7.30 12.01
CA GLN A 220 -13.17 -6.95 12.93
C GLN A 220 -13.03 -7.60 14.31
N ALA A 221 -12.58 -8.85 14.38
CA ALA A 221 -12.36 -9.54 15.64
C ALA A 221 -11.22 -8.91 16.46
N LEU A 222 -10.12 -8.55 15.79
CA LEU A 222 -9.01 -7.83 16.40
C LEU A 222 -9.42 -6.41 16.82
N LEU A 223 -10.27 -5.73 16.05
CA LEU A 223 -10.83 -4.43 16.41
C LEU A 223 -11.70 -4.53 17.66
N LYS A 224 -12.49 -5.60 17.80
CA LYS A 224 -13.27 -5.83 19.03
C LYS A 224 -12.38 -5.87 20.27
N LYS A 225 -11.19 -6.49 20.16
CA LYS A 225 -10.20 -6.59 21.24
C LYS A 225 -9.47 -5.28 21.52
N THR A 226 -9.11 -4.54 20.47
CA THR A 226 -8.26 -3.34 20.58
C THR A 226 -9.05 -2.04 20.78
N CYS A 227 -10.20 -1.91 20.12
CA CYS A 227 -11.09 -0.76 20.23
C CYS A 227 -12.56 -1.20 20.14
N THR A 228 -13.08 -1.75 21.24
CA THR A 228 -14.49 -2.22 21.33
C THR A 228 -15.52 -1.14 20.94
N PRO A 229 -15.38 0.15 21.28
CA PRO A 229 -16.34 1.17 20.86
C PRO A 229 -16.43 1.33 19.33
N ALA A 230 -15.30 1.32 18.62
CA ALA A 230 -15.29 1.39 17.15
C ALA A 230 -15.94 0.14 16.54
N TYR A 231 -15.60 -1.06 17.06
CA TYR A 231 -16.25 -2.31 16.63
C TYR A 231 -17.78 -2.27 16.80
N ARG A 232 -18.27 -1.86 17.97
CA ARG A 232 -19.72 -1.76 18.23
C ARG A 232 -20.40 -0.78 17.28
N HIS A 233 -19.75 0.33 16.95
CA HIS A 233 -20.25 1.30 15.98
C HIS A 233 -20.42 0.69 14.60
N LEU A 234 -19.37 0.05 14.06
CA LEU A 234 -19.41 -0.61 12.75
C LEU A 234 -20.51 -1.68 12.69
N LYS A 235 -20.67 -2.47 13.75
CA LYS A 235 -21.77 -3.44 13.85
C LYS A 235 -23.14 -2.78 13.90
N LYS A 236 -23.30 -1.67 14.63
CA LYS A 236 -24.57 -0.94 14.73
C LYS A 236 -25.03 -0.38 13.38
N VAL A 237 -24.10 0.15 12.59
CA VAL A 237 -24.40 0.75 11.28
C VAL A 237 -24.33 -0.25 10.11
N ASN A 238 -24.15 -1.55 10.40
CA ASN A 238 -23.98 -2.61 9.41
C ASN A 238 -22.84 -2.35 8.40
N ALA A 239 -21.73 -1.76 8.86
CA ALA A 239 -20.53 -1.57 8.04
C ALA A 239 -19.73 -2.88 7.98
N GLU A 240 -19.92 -3.64 6.91
CA GLU A 240 -19.16 -4.86 6.64
C GLU A 240 -17.70 -4.53 6.27
N PRO A 241 -16.72 -5.41 6.62
CA PRO A 241 -15.30 -5.14 6.36
C PRO A 241 -15.01 -4.80 4.89
N MET A 242 -15.66 -5.51 3.99
CA MET A 242 -15.45 -5.37 2.55
C MET A 242 -15.77 -3.97 2.02
N PHE A 243 -16.58 -3.18 2.73
CA PHE A 243 -16.90 -1.81 2.32
C PHE A 243 -15.77 -0.82 2.55
N TYR A 244 -14.79 -1.13 3.42
CA TYR A 244 -13.74 -0.18 3.80
C TYR A 244 -12.32 -0.74 3.72
N CYS A 245 -12.08 -2.06 3.89
CA CYS A 245 -10.71 -2.59 3.96
C CYS A 245 -10.25 -3.34 2.70
N THR A 246 -11.11 -3.50 1.69
CA THR A 246 -10.79 -4.27 0.47
C THR A 246 -9.58 -3.69 -0.25
N GLU A 247 -9.59 -2.38 -0.55
CA GLU A 247 -8.47 -1.71 -1.21
C GLU A 247 -7.21 -1.67 -0.32
N TRP A 248 -7.38 -1.44 0.99
CA TRP A 248 -6.28 -1.41 1.95
C TRP A 248 -5.43 -2.69 1.90
N PHE A 249 -6.09 -3.83 1.81
CA PHE A 249 -5.44 -5.14 1.80
C PHE A 249 -5.00 -5.58 0.40
N LEU A 250 -5.83 -5.41 -0.62
CA LEU A 250 -5.49 -5.79 -1.99
C LEU A 250 -4.31 -4.99 -2.56
N CYS A 251 -4.26 -3.69 -2.25
CA CYS A 251 -3.23 -2.79 -2.73
C CYS A 251 -2.11 -2.56 -1.69
N ALA A 252 -2.11 -3.27 -0.56
CA ALA A 252 -1.16 -3.06 0.54
C ALA A 252 -0.97 -1.57 0.89
N PHE A 253 -2.09 -0.84 0.99
CA PHE A 253 -2.21 0.59 1.27
C PHE A 253 -1.60 1.57 0.25
N THR A 254 -1.10 1.13 -0.91
CA THR A 254 -0.44 2.02 -1.88
C THR A 254 -1.34 3.13 -2.45
N ARG A 255 -2.67 2.94 -2.42
CA ARG A 255 -3.66 3.93 -2.84
C ARG A 255 -4.25 4.77 -1.71
N THR A 256 -3.95 4.43 -0.45
CA THR A 256 -4.65 4.97 0.72
C THR A 256 -3.76 5.87 1.57
N LEU A 257 -2.50 5.49 1.79
CA LEU A 257 -1.63 6.22 2.70
C LEU A 257 -0.91 7.38 1.99
N PRO A 258 -0.72 8.52 2.68
CA PRO A 258 0.23 9.54 2.26
C PRO A 258 1.62 8.93 2.04
N TRP A 259 2.39 9.48 1.10
CA TRP A 259 3.58 8.82 0.58
C TRP A 259 4.62 8.49 1.66
N ASP A 260 4.96 9.44 2.53
CA ASP A 260 5.91 9.21 3.62
C ASP A 260 5.44 8.09 4.56
N SER A 261 4.15 8.08 4.90
CA SER A 261 3.56 7.01 5.71
C SER A 261 3.63 5.66 5.02
N LEU A 262 3.30 5.62 3.72
CA LEU A 262 3.33 4.41 2.90
C LEU A 262 4.73 3.77 2.89
N LEU A 263 5.77 4.55 2.64
CA LEU A 263 7.17 4.08 2.65
C LEU A 263 7.52 3.42 3.99
N ARG A 264 7.01 3.98 5.09
CA ARG A 264 7.35 3.56 6.45
C ARG A 264 6.58 2.32 6.88
N ILE A 265 5.31 2.22 6.48
CA ILE A 265 4.53 0.99 6.61
C ILE A 265 5.18 -0.13 5.79
N TRP A 266 5.62 0.14 4.56
CA TRP A 266 6.27 -0.84 3.68
C TRP A 266 7.62 -1.35 4.22
N ASP A 267 8.44 -0.47 4.77
CA ASP A 267 9.69 -0.87 5.46
C ASP A 267 9.42 -1.95 6.53
N ILE A 268 8.34 -1.81 7.30
CA ILE A 268 7.97 -2.74 8.38
C ILE A 268 7.24 -3.97 7.82
N PHE A 269 6.33 -3.78 6.86
CA PHE A 269 5.53 -4.82 6.22
C PHE A 269 6.40 -5.87 5.54
N LEU A 270 7.37 -5.47 4.72
CA LEU A 270 8.25 -6.43 4.04
C LEU A 270 9.14 -7.21 5.03
N CYS A 271 9.42 -6.63 6.20
CA CYS A 271 10.20 -7.29 7.24
C CYS A 271 9.37 -8.24 8.12
N GLU A 272 8.19 -7.81 8.56
CA GLU A 272 7.40 -8.46 9.61
C GLU A 272 6.14 -9.18 9.09
N GLY A 273 5.82 -9.01 7.80
CA GLY A 273 4.74 -9.69 7.09
C GLY A 273 3.37 -9.03 7.21
N VAL A 274 2.35 -9.75 6.72
CA VAL A 274 0.98 -9.25 6.50
C VAL A 274 0.31 -8.68 7.76
N LYS A 275 0.71 -9.09 8.96
CA LYS A 275 0.22 -8.55 10.25
C LYS A 275 0.37 -7.03 10.36
N VAL A 276 1.33 -6.44 9.66
CA VAL A 276 1.53 -4.98 9.62
C VAL A 276 0.37 -4.28 8.91
N LEU A 277 -0.20 -4.88 7.86
CA LEU A 277 -1.36 -4.34 7.17
C LEU A 277 -2.58 -4.31 8.11
N PHE A 278 -2.81 -5.37 8.88
CA PHE A 278 -3.85 -5.40 9.90
C PHE A 278 -3.63 -4.35 10.99
N LYS A 279 -2.40 -4.22 11.51
CA LYS A 279 -2.08 -3.21 12.52
C LYS A 279 -2.33 -1.79 12.00
N THR A 280 -1.97 -1.53 10.75
CA THR A 280 -2.23 -0.25 10.08
C THR A 280 -3.73 0.01 9.98
N ALA A 281 -4.51 -0.97 9.50
CA ALA A 281 -5.97 -0.87 9.43
C ALA A 281 -6.61 -0.62 10.81
N LEU A 282 -6.15 -1.31 11.86
CA LEU A 282 -6.64 -1.12 13.23
C LEU A 282 -6.38 0.29 13.75
N VAL A 283 -5.17 0.83 13.53
CA VAL A 283 -4.85 2.20 13.94
C VAL A 283 -5.72 3.22 13.20
N ILE A 284 -5.97 3.03 11.90
CA ILE A 284 -6.85 3.92 11.11
C ILE A 284 -8.29 3.86 11.67
N LEU A 285 -8.82 2.64 11.88
CA LEU A 285 -10.16 2.45 12.44
C LEU A 285 -10.30 3.04 13.84
N GLU A 286 -9.28 2.89 14.69
CA GLU A 286 -9.24 3.48 16.03
C GLU A 286 -9.13 5.01 15.98
N GLY A 287 -8.29 5.57 15.12
CA GLY A 287 -8.17 7.01 14.93
C GLY A 287 -9.46 7.66 14.44
N CYS A 288 -10.15 7.00 13.49
CA CYS A 288 -11.43 7.49 12.97
C CYS A 288 -12.58 7.31 13.96
N LEU A 289 -12.75 6.10 14.52
CA LEU A 289 -13.99 5.72 15.22
C LEU A 289 -13.78 5.43 16.71
N GLY A 290 -12.58 5.54 17.26
CA GLY A 290 -12.28 5.35 18.68
C GLY A 290 -12.81 6.47 19.58
N ASN A 291 -12.94 7.69 19.05
CA ASN A 291 -13.51 8.82 19.76
C ASN A 291 -15.06 8.86 19.65
N ALA A 292 -15.74 9.10 20.77
CA ALA A 292 -17.20 9.23 20.81
C ALA A 292 -17.74 10.38 19.95
N ARG A 293 -17.01 11.49 19.85
CA ARG A 293 -17.38 12.65 19.02
C ARG A 293 -17.45 12.28 17.54
N ASN A 294 -16.47 11.53 17.04
CA ASN A 294 -16.46 11.10 15.64
C ASN A 294 -17.63 10.14 15.36
N ARG A 295 -17.86 9.17 16.25
CA ARG A 295 -19.02 8.27 16.12
C ARG A 295 -20.37 9.00 16.14
N LYS A 296 -20.52 10.06 16.94
CA LYS A 296 -21.73 10.89 16.96
C LYS A 296 -21.95 11.64 15.64
N ARG A 297 -20.87 12.01 14.94
CA ARG A 297 -20.91 12.66 13.62
C ARG A 297 -21.20 11.69 12.47
N CYS A 298 -21.07 10.39 12.71
CA CYS A 298 -21.29 9.33 11.72
C CYS A 298 -22.45 8.41 12.16
N PRO A 299 -23.70 8.89 12.22
CA PRO A 299 -24.81 8.12 12.78
C PRO A 299 -25.19 6.89 11.95
N GLY A 300 -24.94 6.92 10.63
CA GLY A 300 -25.30 5.87 9.68
C GLY A 300 -24.10 5.25 8.96
N LEU A 301 -24.42 4.37 8.01
CA LEU A 301 -23.44 3.65 7.19
C LEU A 301 -22.67 4.61 6.29
N CYS A 302 -23.36 5.49 5.57
CA CYS A 302 -22.76 6.38 4.58
C CYS A 302 -21.71 7.31 5.20
N GLU A 303 -22.04 8.00 6.29
CA GLU A 303 -21.12 8.92 6.97
C GLU A 303 -19.94 8.18 7.61
N THR A 304 -20.17 6.94 8.05
CA THR A 304 -19.10 6.10 8.58
C THR A 304 -18.13 5.68 7.48
N LEU A 305 -18.65 5.24 6.31
CA LEU A 305 -17.81 4.86 5.17
C LEU A 305 -17.07 6.05 4.57
N ASP A 306 -17.69 7.22 4.52
CA ASP A 306 -17.03 8.45 4.07
C ASP A 306 -15.83 8.81 4.96
N LEU A 307 -16.01 8.78 6.29
CA LEU A 307 -14.90 8.99 7.24
C LEU A 307 -13.78 7.94 7.10
N LEU A 308 -14.11 6.69 6.78
CA LEU A 308 -13.10 5.64 6.60
C LEU A 308 -12.39 5.71 5.25
N ARG A 309 -13.05 6.21 4.20
CA ARG A 309 -12.42 6.48 2.90
C ARG A 309 -11.55 7.74 2.95
N ASN A 310 -11.94 8.71 3.77
CA ASN A 310 -11.23 9.97 3.98
C ASN A 310 -10.84 10.16 5.45
N PRO A 311 -9.93 9.31 6.02
CA PRO A 311 -9.48 9.49 7.38
C PRO A 311 -8.82 10.87 7.59
N PRO A 312 -8.91 11.45 8.79
CA PRO A 312 -8.21 12.70 9.08
C PRO A 312 -6.70 12.58 8.82
N GLU A 313 -6.08 13.59 8.22
CA GLU A 313 -4.66 13.58 7.82
C GLU A 313 -3.72 13.18 8.97
N TYR A 314 -3.98 13.67 10.18
CA TYR A 314 -3.15 13.33 11.35
C TYR A 314 -3.19 11.83 11.67
N VAL A 315 -4.30 11.12 11.40
CA VAL A 315 -4.41 9.66 11.59
C VAL A 315 -3.55 8.92 10.58
N LEU A 316 -3.42 9.49 9.37
CA LEU A 316 -2.63 8.90 8.29
C LEU A 316 -1.15 9.30 8.33
N SER A 317 -0.73 10.17 9.25
CA SER A 317 0.66 10.60 9.40
C SER A 317 1.58 9.44 9.83
N GLU A 318 2.83 9.47 9.36
CA GLU A 318 3.85 8.47 9.73
C GLU A 318 3.95 8.35 11.26
N GLU A 319 4.02 9.50 11.93
CA GLU A 319 4.24 9.59 13.37
C GLU A 319 3.10 8.92 14.13
N TYR A 320 1.84 9.21 13.75
CA TYR A 320 0.67 8.63 14.38
C TYR A 320 0.58 7.12 14.13
N LEU A 321 0.75 6.68 12.88
CA LEU A 321 0.65 5.27 12.50
C LEU A 321 1.71 4.44 13.22
N VAL A 322 2.99 4.82 13.10
CA VAL A 322 4.10 4.07 13.70
C VAL A 322 4.01 4.08 15.24
N TYR A 323 3.64 5.20 15.85
CA TYR A 323 3.45 5.29 17.30
C TYR A 323 2.36 4.33 17.79
N ASN A 324 1.15 4.40 17.22
CA ASN A 324 0.02 3.61 17.69
C ASN A 324 0.16 2.13 17.33
N MET A 325 0.73 1.78 16.17
CA MET A 325 1.00 0.38 15.81
C MET A 325 1.91 -0.34 16.83
N ASN A 326 2.90 0.37 17.38
CA ASN A 326 3.80 -0.18 18.41
C ASN A 326 3.11 -0.38 19.76
N ARG A 327 1.99 0.31 19.99
CA ARG A 327 1.19 0.25 21.22
C ARG A 327 0.00 -0.70 21.13
N LEU A 328 -0.32 -1.20 19.94
CA LEU A 328 -1.30 -2.27 19.79
C LEU A 328 -0.82 -3.52 20.53
N HIS A 329 -1.49 -3.86 21.63
CA HIS A 329 -1.26 -5.06 22.44
C HIS A 329 -1.77 -6.32 21.72
N LEU A 330 -1.15 -6.65 20.59
CA LEU A 330 -1.44 -7.81 19.76
C LEU A 330 -0.17 -8.65 19.57
N THR A 331 -0.28 -9.92 19.95
CA THR A 331 0.74 -10.96 19.78
C THR A 331 0.51 -11.74 18.48
N GLU A 332 1.52 -12.47 18.00
CA GLU A 332 1.34 -13.36 16.82
C GLU A 332 0.26 -14.41 17.07
N ARG A 333 0.17 -14.92 18.29
CA ARG A 333 -0.88 -15.84 18.72
C ARG A 333 -2.29 -15.28 18.56
N ASP A 334 -2.48 -13.98 18.76
CA ASP A 334 -3.80 -13.35 18.55
C ASP A 334 -4.25 -13.44 17.08
N PHE A 335 -3.31 -13.26 16.15
CA PHE A 335 -3.60 -13.41 14.72
C PHE A 335 -3.87 -14.86 14.35
N GLU A 336 -3.05 -15.79 14.85
CA GLU A 336 -3.21 -17.23 14.59
C GLU A 336 -4.54 -17.76 15.11
N LEU A 337 -4.93 -17.38 16.33
CA LEU A 337 -6.19 -17.78 16.94
C LEU A 337 -7.39 -17.28 16.13
N GLU A 338 -7.41 -16.01 15.73
CA GLU A 338 -8.50 -15.48 14.92
C GLU A 338 -8.50 -16.10 13.51
N HIS A 339 -7.33 -16.35 12.91
CA HIS A 339 -7.24 -17.05 11.64
C HIS A 339 -7.86 -18.46 11.70
N GLN A 340 -7.47 -19.26 12.70
CA GLN A 340 -8.04 -20.60 12.93
C GLN A 340 -9.55 -20.53 13.15
N ARG A 341 -10.00 -19.58 13.98
CA ARG A 341 -11.42 -19.39 14.32
C ARG A 341 -12.26 -19.03 13.10
N GLN A 342 -11.85 -18.06 12.30
CA GLN A 342 -12.63 -17.65 11.12
C GLN A 342 -12.59 -18.73 10.03
N THR A 343 -11.47 -19.45 9.88
CA THR A 343 -11.37 -20.61 8.98
C THR A 343 -12.33 -21.74 9.38
N ALA A 344 -12.40 -22.07 10.67
CA ALA A 344 -13.33 -23.09 11.17
C ALA A 344 -14.80 -22.69 10.97
N LYS A 345 -15.15 -21.42 11.25
CA LYS A 345 -16.51 -20.91 11.02
C LYS A 345 -16.94 -21.04 9.56
N ARG A 346 -16.05 -20.68 8.61
CA ARG A 346 -16.34 -20.79 7.19
C ARG A 346 -16.56 -22.24 6.77
N LYS A 347 -15.69 -23.16 7.20
CA LYS A 347 -15.86 -24.61 6.94
C LYS A 347 -17.22 -25.11 7.43
N ASN A 348 -17.62 -24.72 8.64
CA ASN A 348 -18.92 -25.11 9.19
C ASN A 348 -20.10 -24.51 8.41
N ALA A 349 -19.98 -23.26 7.95
CA ALA A 349 -21.02 -22.63 7.13
C ALA A 349 -21.20 -23.33 5.78
N VAL A 350 -20.10 -23.73 5.13
CA VAL A 350 -20.13 -24.50 3.87
C VAL A 350 -20.73 -25.90 4.06
N LEU A 351 -20.40 -26.56 5.18
CA LEU A 351 -21.01 -27.85 5.50
C LEU A 351 -22.51 -27.73 5.75
N ALA A 352 -22.95 -26.67 6.44
CA ALA A 352 -24.37 -26.41 6.71
C ALA A 352 -25.16 -26.08 5.44
N SER A 353 -24.59 -25.30 4.51
CA SER A 353 -25.23 -25.02 3.22
C SER A 353 -25.38 -26.28 2.36
N ASN A 354 -24.34 -27.12 2.31
CA ASN A 354 -24.37 -28.36 1.52
C ASN A 354 -25.28 -29.44 2.13
N GLY A 355 -25.45 -29.44 3.45
CA GLY A 355 -26.37 -30.34 4.16
C GLY A 355 -27.84 -29.93 4.08
N SER A 356 -28.14 -28.68 3.71
CA SER A 356 -29.51 -28.17 3.55
C SER A 356 -30.04 -28.32 2.10
N SER A 357 -29.21 -28.81 1.18
CA SER A 357 -29.55 -29.06 -0.24
C SER A 357 -29.72 -30.55 -0.58
N ARG A 358 -29.83 -31.41 0.43
CA ARG A 358 -30.26 -32.82 0.34
C ARG A 358 -31.53 -32.99 1.13
#